data_AF-A0A6P0K0Z2-F1
#
_entry.id   AF-A0A6P0K0Z2-F1
#
_cell.length_a   1.000
_cell.length_b   1.000
_cell.length_c   1.000
_cell.angle_alpha   90.00
_cell.angle_beta   90.00
_cell.angle_gamma   90.00
#
_symmetry.space_group_name_H-M   'P 1'
#
loop_
_entity.id
_entity.type
_entity.pdbx_description
1 polymer ?
#
loop_
_entity_poly.entity_id
_entity_poly.type
_entity_poly.pdbx_seq_one_letter_code
_entity_poly.pdbx_strand_id
1 'polypeptide(L)'
;MRGLFLRLIRIFPSLQPNCCKGNFNPWFMAVFFGPAIACLFLIIAALQQWGQPGAIYWLAGSLLYLIGTIGVTIAGNVPLNDALALVNPNSTEGATLWAKYLTDWTFWNHVRTVAAFLAAGFLMISLGDRTGLTI
;
A
#
# COMPACT_ATOMS: atom_id res chain seq x y z
N MET A 1 16.34 5.57 -8.89
CA MET A 1 15.88 5.44 -7.48
C MET A 1 15.21 6.71 -6.93
N ARG A 2 15.76 7.91 -7.15
CA ARG A 2 15.15 9.20 -6.74
C ARG A 2 13.70 9.44 -7.24
N GLY A 3 13.40 9.05 -8.48
CA GLY A 3 12.06 9.25 -9.09
C GLY A 3 10.95 8.36 -8.53
N LEU A 4 11.26 7.13 -8.10
CA LEU A 4 10.29 6.22 -7.48
C LEU A 4 9.96 6.67 -6.04
N PHE A 5 10.98 7.12 -5.31
CA PHE A 5 10.80 7.68 -3.97
C PHE A 5 9.97 8.98 -3.98
N LEU A 6 10.22 9.88 -4.94
CA LEU A 6 9.41 11.09 -5.11
C LEU A 6 7.98 10.78 -5.57
N ARG A 7 7.76 9.73 -6.37
CA ARG A 7 6.40 9.26 -6.74
C ARG A 7 5.67 8.61 -5.56
N LEU A 8 6.37 7.89 -4.69
CA LEU A 8 5.81 7.35 -3.46
C LEU A 8 5.35 8.43 -2.47
N ILE A 9 5.99 9.60 -2.45
CA ILE A 9 5.52 10.72 -1.61
C ILE A 9 4.31 11.43 -2.27
N ARG A 10 4.07 11.23 -3.58
CA ARG A 10 2.88 11.69 -4.32
C ARG A 10 1.66 10.76 -4.20
N ILE A 11 1.65 9.86 -3.21
CA ILE A 11 0.42 9.16 -2.78
C ILE A 11 -0.67 10.15 -2.32
N PHE A 12 -0.31 11.40 -2.09
CA PHE A 12 -1.24 12.52 -1.95
C PHE A 12 -0.91 13.61 -2.98
N PRO A 13 -1.91 14.30 -3.55
CA PRO A 13 -1.73 15.44 -4.46
C PRO A 13 -0.97 16.66 -3.88
N SER A 14 -0.30 16.54 -2.74
CA SER A 14 0.09 17.63 -1.85
C SER A 14 1.57 18.04 -1.96
N LEU A 15 2.28 17.64 -3.02
CA LEU A 15 3.63 18.11 -3.36
C LEU A 15 3.66 19.01 -4.60
N GLN A 16 2.63 19.83 -4.81
CA GLN A 16 2.77 20.99 -5.68
C GLN A 16 3.53 22.09 -4.90
N PRO A 17 4.68 22.57 -5.40
CA PRO A 17 5.53 23.50 -4.66
C PRO A 17 4.92 24.88 -4.38
N ASN A 18 3.71 25.19 -4.90
CA ASN A 18 3.30 26.58 -5.11
C ASN A 18 2.00 27.05 -4.43
N CYS A 19 1.23 26.27 -3.65
CA CYS A 19 0.02 26.89 -3.05
C CYS A 19 -0.51 26.44 -1.69
N CYS A 20 -0.28 25.23 -1.18
CA CYS A 20 -0.78 24.87 0.15
C CYS A 20 0.21 23.96 0.85
N LYS A 21 0.55 24.29 2.12
CA LYS A 21 1.26 23.36 3.01
C LYS A 21 0.49 22.04 3.01
N GLY A 22 1.07 21.04 2.36
CA GLY A 22 0.52 19.70 2.33
C GLY A 22 0.41 19.17 3.75
N ASN A 23 -0.78 18.70 4.14
CA ASN A 23 -0.95 18.01 5.41
C ASN A 23 -0.37 16.60 5.26
N PHE A 24 0.96 16.49 5.32
CA PHE A 24 1.64 15.21 5.43
C PHE A 24 1.22 14.58 6.75
N ASN A 25 0.38 13.55 6.71
CA ASN A 25 -0.05 12.85 7.91
C ASN A 25 1.01 11.79 8.26
N PRO A 26 1.88 12.03 9.27
CA PRO A 26 2.97 11.10 9.58
C PRO A 26 2.43 9.76 10.08
N TRP A 27 1.27 9.78 10.74
CA TRP A 27 0.59 8.57 11.23
C TRP A 27 0.13 7.69 10.09
N PHE A 28 -0.43 8.28 9.03
CA PHE A 28 -0.79 7.52 7.84
C PHE A 28 0.44 6.84 7.24
N MET A 29 1.56 7.56 7.12
CA MET A 29 2.79 7.02 6.55
C MET A 29 3.38 5.90 7.42
N ALA A 30 3.32 6.06 8.75
CA ALA A 30 3.77 5.05 9.70
C ALA A 30 2.93 3.77 9.58
N VAL A 31 1.60 3.87 9.54
CA VAL A 31 0.70 2.71 9.44
C VAL A 31 0.78 2.06 8.06
N PHE A 32 1.09 2.82 7.01
CA PHE A 32 1.19 2.30 5.65
C PHE A 32 2.55 1.65 5.34
N PHE A 33 3.66 2.29 5.71
CA PHE A 33 5.01 1.78 5.43
C PHE A 33 5.60 0.95 6.55
N GLY A 34 5.13 1.10 7.79
CA GLY A 34 5.58 0.29 8.93
C GLY A 34 5.40 -1.22 8.68
N PRO A 35 4.20 -1.69 8.30
CA PRO A 35 3.99 -3.09 7.97
C PRO A 35 4.77 -3.53 6.72
N ALA A 36 5.00 -2.64 5.75
CA ALA A 36 5.83 -2.96 4.58
C ALA A 36 7.27 -3.29 5.00
N ILE A 37 7.85 -2.50 5.91
CA ILE A 37 9.18 -2.75 6.46
C ILE A 37 9.20 -4.08 7.24
N ALA A 38 8.19 -4.33 8.07
CA ALA A 38 8.05 -5.60 8.78
C ALA A 38 7.98 -6.80 7.83
N CYS A 39 7.23 -6.68 6.72
CA CYS A 39 7.14 -7.71 5.68
C CYS A 39 8.50 -8.00 5.03
N LEU A 40 9.35 -6.98 4.81
CA LEU A 40 10.70 -7.20 4.29
C LEU A 40 11.56 -8.04 5.26
N PHE A 41 11.49 -7.74 6.56
CA PHE A 41 12.17 -8.55 7.58
C PHE A 41 11.63 -9.99 7.63
N LEU A 42 10.31 -10.16 7.52
CA LEU A 42 9.67 -11.48 7.52
C LEU A 42 10.04 -12.32 6.30
N ILE A 43 10.23 -11.70 5.12
CA ILE A 43 10.74 -12.41 3.93
C ILE A 43 12.16 -12.93 4.21
N ILE A 44 13.04 -12.10 4.75
CA ILE A 44 14.42 -12.51 5.08
C ILE A 44 14.38 -13.66 6.11
N ALA A 45 13.57 -13.54 7.15
CA ALA A 45 13.42 -14.57 8.17
C ALA A 45 12.84 -15.88 7.60
N ALA A 46 11.87 -15.81 6.69
CA ALA A 46 11.29 -16.97 6.03
C ALA A 46 12.34 -17.71 5.18
N LEU A 47 13.21 -16.98 4.47
CA LEU A 47 14.30 -17.57 3.68
C LEU A 47 15.38 -18.20 4.56
N GLN A 48 15.70 -17.60 5.71
CA GLN A 48 16.67 -18.16 6.66
C GLN A 48 16.12 -19.39 7.40
N GLN A 49 14.82 -19.42 7.69
CA GLN A 49 14.15 -20.50 8.42
C GLN A 49 13.32 -21.39 7.49
N TRP A 50 13.82 -21.59 6.27
CA TRP A 50 13.14 -22.40 5.27
C TRP A 50 12.88 -23.81 5.80
N GLY A 51 11.64 -24.29 5.69
CA GLY A 51 11.21 -25.59 6.20
C GLY A 51 10.49 -25.56 7.56
N GLN A 52 10.48 -24.43 8.27
CA GLN A 52 9.59 -24.26 9.43
C GLN A 52 8.13 -24.10 8.97
N PRO A 53 7.12 -24.69 9.66
CA PRO A 53 5.72 -24.60 9.27
C PRO A 53 5.23 -23.16 9.06
N GLY A 54 5.73 -22.21 9.87
CA GLY A 54 5.35 -20.80 9.79
C GLY A 54 6.02 -20.00 8.66
N ALA A 55 7.07 -20.52 8.00
CA ALA A 55 7.87 -19.75 7.04
C ALA A 55 7.11 -19.46 5.74
N ILE A 56 6.29 -20.41 5.27
CA ILE A 56 5.47 -20.22 4.06
C ILE A 56 4.42 -19.13 4.27
N TYR A 57 3.81 -19.07 5.44
CA TYR A 57 2.79 -18.06 5.78
C TYR A 57 3.40 -16.66 5.93
N TRP A 58 4.61 -16.56 6.50
CA TRP A 58 5.37 -15.31 6.52
C TRP A 58 5.65 -14.79 5.12
N LEU A 59 6.15 -15.65 4.23
CA LEU A 59 6.46 -15.26 2.86
C LEU A 59 5.19 -14.85 2.10
N ALA A 60 4.14 -15.67 2.15
CA ALA A 60 2.89 -15.41 1.45
C ALA A 60 2.23 -14.11 1.94
N GLY A 61 2.09 -13.93 3.25
CA GLY A 61 1.51 -12.70 3.82
C GLY A 61 2.32 -11.45 3.48
N SER A 62 3.65 -11.56 3.54
CA SER A 62 4.54 -10.45 3.19
C SER A 62 4.47 -10.07 1.72
N LEU A 63 4.44 -11.04 0.81
CA LEU A 63 4.30 -10.79 -0.63
C LEU A 63 2.94 -10.19 -0.97
N LEU A 64 1.86 -10.69 -0.36
CA LEU A 64 0.52 -10.13 -0.52
C LEU A 64 0.47 -8.66 -0.11
N TYR A 65 1.08 -8.31 1.04
CA TYR A 65 1.12 -6.93 1.48
C TYR A 65 1.97 -6.07 0.53
N LEU A 66 3.20 -6.48 0.23
CA LEU A 66 4.11 -5.67 -0.58
C LEU A 66 3.58 -5.47 -2.01
N ILE A 67 3.07 -6.52 -2.65
CA ILE A 67 2.59 -6.44 -4.03
C ILE A 67 1.18 -5.82 -4.06
N GLY A 68 0.27 -6.37 -3.27
CA GLY A 68 -1.15 -6.02 -3.31
C GLY A 68 -1.52 -4.71 -2.61
N THR A 69 -0.66 -4.19 -1.72
CA THR A 69 -0.87 -2.86 -1.11
C THR A 69 0.12 -1.82 -1.65
N ILE A 70 1.43 -2.05 -1.49
CA ILE A 70 2.45 -1.08 -1.89
C ILE A 70 2.57 -1.01 -3.42
N GLY A 71 2.66 -2.16 -4.09
CA GLY A 71 2.72 -2.24 -5.55
C GLY A 71 1.50 -1.62 -6.22
N VAL A 72 0.29 -1.97 -5.78
CA VAL A 72 -0.97 -1.38 -6.26
C VAL A 72 -1.03 0.12 -6.04
N THR A 73 -0.51 0.60 -4.90
CA THR A 73 -0.46 2.04 -4.63
C THR A 73 0.44 2.78 -5.62
N ILE A 74 1.64 2.25 -5.88
CA ILE A 74 2.61 2.83 -6.82
C ILE A 74 2.08 2.81 -8.25
N ALA A 75 1.45 1.70 -8.66
CA ALA A 75 1.07 1.46 -10.05
C ALA A 75 -0.34 1.98 -10.40
N GLY A 76 -1.27 2.01 -9.43
CA GLY A 76 -2.65 2.41 -9.63
C GLY A 76 -2.97 3.77 -9.01
N ASN A 77 -2.81 3.90 -7.69
CA ASN A 77 -3.25 5.11 -6.98
C ASN A 77 -2.38 6.34 -7.27
N VAL A 78 -1.05 6.21 -7.33
CA VAL A 78 -0.14 7.34 -7.60
C VAL A 78 -0.40 7.96 -8.98
N PRO A 79 -0.50 7.20 -10.09
CA PRO A 79 -0.81 7.78 -11.40
C PRO A 79 -2.17 8.50 -11.44
N LEU A 80 -3.18 7.98 -10.74
CA LEU A 80 -4.49 8.62 -10.64
C LEU A 80 -4.38 9.97 -9.92
N ASN A 81 -3.64 10.03 -8.82
CA ASN A 81 -3.39 11.28 -8.09
C ASN A 81 -2.60 12.29 -8.92
N ASP A 82 -1.56 11.83 -9.62
CA ASP A 82 -0.74 12.66 -10.51
C ASP A 82 -1.59 13.27 -11.62
N ALA A 83 -2.51 12.50 -12.22
CA ALA A 83 -3.42 12.99 -13.25
C ALA A 83 -4.40 14.05 -12.69
N LEU A 84 -4.96 13.81 -11.50
CA LEU A 84 -5.89 14.73 -10.87
C LEU A 84 -5.22 16.06 -10.47
N ALA A 85 -3.95 16.02 -10.05
CA ALA A 85 -3.18 17.21 -9.66
C ALA A 85 -2.93 18.18 -10.82
N LEU A 86 -3.09 17.76 -12.07
CA LEU A 86 -2.84 18.59 -13.25
C LEU A 86 -4.08 19.35 -13.72
N VAL A 87 -5.27 19.08 -13.17
CA VAL A 87 -6.53 19.63 -13.67
C VAL A 87 -7.08 20.71 -12.74
N ASN A 88 -7.69 21.75 -13.32
CA ASN A 88 -8.38 22.79 -12.58
C ASN A 88 -9.67 22.21 -11.97
N PRO A 89 -9.85 22.24 -10.64
CA PRO A 89 -11.03 21.66 -9.99
C PRO A 89 -12.34 22.37 -10.33
N ASN A 90 -12.29 23.62 -10.80
CA ASN A 90 -13.47 24.42 -11.12
C ASN A 90 -13.90 24.33 -12.59
N SER A 91 -13.21 23.53 -13.41
CA SER A 91 -13.58 23.35 -14.83
C SER A 91 -14.51 22.15 -15.03
N THR A 92 -15.27 22.17 -16.13
CA THR A 92 -16.16 21.06 -16.51
C THR A 92 -15.37 19.76 -16.73
N GLU A 93 -14.18 19.86 -17.31
CA GLU A 93 -13.25 18.73 -17.50
C GLU A 93 -12.77 18.16 -16.16
N GLY A 94 -12.54 19.03 -15.16
CA GLY A 94 -12.21 18.62 -13.79
C GLY A 94 -13.30 17.77 -13.15
N ALA A 95 -14.57 18.16 -13.31
CA ALA A 95 -15.70 17.39 -12.81
C ALA A 95 -15.81 16.02 -13.48
N THR A 96 -15.62 15.93 -14.81
CA THR A 96 -15.64 14.65 -15.53
C THR A 96 -14.46 13.75 -15.13
N LEU A 97 -13.25 14.30 -15.00
CA LEU A 97 -12.09 13.54 -14.55
C LEU A 97 -12.27 13.04 -13.12
N TRP A 98 -12.83 13.85 -12.23
CA TRP A 98 -13.10 13.48 -10.85
C TRP A 98 -14.04 12.28 -10.74
N ALA A 99 -15.11 12.25 -11.53
CA ALA A 99 -16.05 11.12 -11.54
C ALA A 99 -15.34 9.81 -11.92
N LYS A 100 -14.50 9.83 -12.96
CA LYS A 100 -13.70 8.66 -13.36
C LYS A 100 -12.66 8.29 -12.30
N TYR A 101 -11.95 9.29 -11.79
CA TYR A 101 -10.95 9.12 -10.74
C TYR A 101 -11.56 8.43 -9.53
N LEU A 102 -12.75 8.83 -9.08
CA LEU A 102 -13.39 8.26 -7.90
C LEU A 102 -13.69 6.76 -8.08
N THR A 103 -14.21 6.37 -9.25
CA THR A 103 -14.46 4.95 -9.56
C THR A 103 -13.16 4.14 -9.59
N ASP A 104 -12.17 4.60 -10.36
CA ASP A 104 -10.89 3.89 -10.51
C ASP A 104 -10.15 3.81 -9.16
N TRP A 105 -10.13 4.92 -8.42
CA TRP A 105 -9.49 5.00 -7.12
C TRP A 105 -10.17 4.09 -6.10
N THR A 106 -11.49 4.03 -6.07
CA THR A 106 -12.25 3.14 -5.17
C THR A 106 -11.96 1.67 -5.49
N PHE A 107 -11.93 1.30 -6.77
CA PHE A 107 -11.56 -0.04 -7.20
C PHE A 107 -10.18 -0.44 -6.68
N TRP A 108 -9.16 0.40 -6.89
CA TRP A 108 -7.80 0.11 -6.39
C TRP A 108 -7.74 0.07 -4.86
N ASN A 109 -8.59 0.83 -4.15
CA ASN A 109 -8.70 0.70 -2.71
C ASN A 109 -9.26 -0.66 -2.27
N HIS A 110 -10.28 -1.18 -2.96
CA HIS A 110 -10.77 -2.52 -2.67
C HIS A 110 -9.70 -3.59 -2.86
N VAL A 111 -8.91 -3.50 -3.93
CA VAL A 111 -7.77 -4.40 -4.16
C VAL A 111 -6.79 -4.35 -2.99
N ARG A 112 -6.42 -3.14 -2.54
CA ARG A 112 -5.51 -2.97 -1.39
C ARG A 112 -6.11 -3.53 -0.10
N THR A 113 -7.39 -3.32 0.15
CA THR A 113 -8.08 -3.83 1.35
C THR A 113 -8.09 -5.36 1.36
N VAL A 114 -8.45 -6.00 0.26
CA VAL A 114 -8.45 -7.47 0.15
C VAL A 114 -7.03 -8.01 0.32
N ALA A 115 -6.04 -7.41 -0.34
CA ALA A 115 -4.64 -7.83 -0.20
C ALA A 115 -4.12 -7.69 1.24
N ALA A 116 -4.40 -6.57 1.90
CA ALA A 116 -4.00 -6.33 3.29
C ALA A 116 -4.71 -7.28 4.26
N PHE A 117 -6.00 -7.56 4.03
CA PHE A 117 -6.77 -8.49 4.85
C PHE A 117 -6.24 -9.92 4.74
N LEU A 118 -5.98 -10.38 3.51
CA LEU A 118 -5.37 -11.69 3.29
C LEU A 118 -3.98 -11.74 3.92
N ALA A 119 -3.12 -10.73 3.69
CA ALA A 119 -1.80 -10.65 4.30
C ALA A 119 -1.86 -10.79 5.84
N ALA A 120 -2.77 -10.05 6.49
CA ALA A 120 -2.99 -10.15 7.92
C ALA A 120 -3.43 -11.56 8.34
N GLY A 121 -4.35 -12.19 7.61
CA GLY A 121 -4.78 -13.57 7.85
C GLY A 121 -3.62 -14.57 7.82
N PHE A 122 -2.78 -14.53 6.79
CA PHE A 122 -1.60 -15.38 6.68
C PHE A 122 -0.62 -15.17 7.85
N LEU A 123 -0.37 -13.91 8.22
CA LEU A 123 0.52 -13.59 9.34
C LEU A 123 -0.04 -14.02 10.70
N MET A 124 -1.37 -13.92 10.90
CA MET A 124 -2.04 -14.41 12.11
C MET A 124 -1.99 -15.93 12.23
N ILE A 125 -2.21 -16.67 11.13
CA ILE A 125 -2.08 -18.14 11.10
C ILE A 125 -0.65 -18.54 11.51
N SER A 126 0.35 -17.87 10.94
CA SER A 126 1.75 -18.11 11.29
C SER A 126 2.05 -17.91 12.79
N LEU A 127 1.32 -17.02 13.47
CA LEU A 127 1.46 -16.81 14.92
C LEU A 127 0.79 -17.93 15.72
N GLY A 128 -0.39 -18.40 15.31
CA GLY A 128 -1.10 -19.52 15.94
C GLY A 128 -0.31 -20.83 15.87
N ASP A 129 0.31 -21.10 14.71
CA ASP A 129 1.16 -22.29 14.52
C ASP A 129 2.39 -22.29 15.42
N ARG A 130 2.88 -21.11 15.84
CA ARG A 130 4.05 -20.99 16.73
C ARG A 130 3.73 -21.12 18.20
N THR A 131 2.51 -20.75 18.61
CA THR A 131 2.12 -20.77 20.03
C THR A 131 1.50 -22.10 20.46
N GLY A 132 1.39 -23.08 19.55
CA GLY A 132 0.76 -24.37 19.83
C GLY A 132 -0.75 -24.27 20.07
N LEU A 133 -1.36 -23.13 19.73
CA LEU A 133 -2.81 -22.89 19.81
C LEU A 133 -3.47 -23.33 18.49
N THR A 134 -3.32 -24.61 18.16
CA THR A 134 -4.26 -25.28 17.25
C THR A 134 -5.45 -25.73 18.09
N ILE A 135 -6.59 -25.07 17.88
CA ILE A 135 -7.93 -25.51 18.35
C ILE A 135 -8.31 -26.78 17.61
#